data_AF-F2F733-F1
#
_entry.id   AF-F2F733-F1
#
_cell.length_a   1.000
_cell.length_b   1.000
_cell.length_c   1.000
_cell.angle_alpha   90.00
_cell.angle_beta   90.00
_cell.angle_gamma   90.00
#
_symmetry.space_group_name_H-M   'P 1'
#
loop_
_entity.id
_entity.type
_entity.pdbx_description
1 polymer ?
#
loop_
_entity_poly.entity_id
_entity_poly.type
_entity_poly.pdbx_seq_one_letter_code
_entity_poly.pdbx_strand_id
1 'polypeptide(L)'
;MGHETHVEVRTQAQFEYDREHAKAHMRKQVVNFAIMIFLTFIAFAAVLADFAPTFIIPIILLLAGVQVVLQLYAFMHLEDRTTHMVGVIEFFIWSAAFIAFTFFLAFTTIIWWG
;
A
#
# COMPACT_ATOMS: atom_id res chain seq x y z
N MET A 1 -24.07 33.05 16.80
CA MET A 1 -24.41 32.80 15.38
C MET A 1 -24.26 31.30 15.19
N GLY A 2 -25.37 30.57 15.23
CA GLY A 2 -25.39 29.11 15.20
C GLY A 2 -25.08 28.60 13.80
N HIS A 3 -24.14 27.67 13.70
CA HIS A 3 -23.87 26.93 12.47
C HIS A 3 -25.12 26.14 12.08
N GLU A 4 -25.82 26.60 11.05
CA GLU A 4 -26.89 25.84 10.42
C GLU A 4 -26.24 24.67 9.67
N THR A 5 -26.19 23.53 10.33
CA THR A 5 -25.90 22.27 9.66
C THR A 5 -27.08 22.00 8.74
N HIS A 6 -26.93 22.33 7.47
CA HIS A 6 -27.85 21.90 6.42
C HIS A 6 -27.88 20.37 6.43
N VAL A 7 -28.82 19.80 7.19
CA VAL A 7 -29.18 18.38 7.12
C VAL A 7 -29.90 18.22 5.80
N GLU A 8 -29.14 18.06 4.74
CA GLU A 8 -29.65 17.58 3.46
C GLU A 8 -30.17 16.16 3.74
N VAL A 9 -31.48 16.04 3.92
CA VAL A 9 -32.15 14.75 4.15
C VAL A 9 -31.98 13.94 2.88
N ARG A 10 -30.86 13.21 2.80
CA ARG A 10 -30.57 12.33 1.66
C ARG A 10 -31.75 11.40 1.49
N THR A 11 -32.30 11.36 0.29
CA THR A 11 -33.50 10.58 0.00
C THR A 11 -33.21 9.11 0.29
N GLN A 12 -34.19 8.33 0.76
CA GLN A 12 -34.03 6.88 1.06
C GLN A 12 -33.27 6.13 -0.07
N ALA A 13 -33.56 6.47 -1.32
CA ALA A 13 -32.87 5.94 -2.50
C ALA A 13 -31.36 6.25 -2.57
N GLN A 14 -30.92 7.43 -2.12
CA GLN A 14 -29.50 7.79 -2.05
C GLN A 14 -28.77 7.01 -0.95
N PHE A 15 -29.44 6.75 0.18
CA PHE A 15 -28.86 5.96 1.28
C PHE A 15 -28.66 4.50 0.87
N GLU A 16 -29.62 3.94 0.13
CA GLU A 16 -29.56 2.58 -0.37
C GLU A 16 -28.48 2.42 -1.46
N TYR A 17 -28.38 3.38 -2.37
CA TYR A 17 -27.31 3.45 -3.38
C TYR A 17 -25.91 3.52 -2.76
N ASP A 18 -25.70 4.40 -1.78
CA ASP A 18 -24.42 4.56 -1.09
C ASP A 18 -24.05 3.31 -0.28
N ARG A 19 -25.04 2.63 0.31
CA ARG A 19 -24.82 1.39 1.07
C ARG A 19 -24.36 0.25 0.16
N GLU A 20 -24.90 0.15 -1.06
CA GLU A 20 -24.45 -0.85 -2.03
C GLU A 20 -23.05 -0.53 -2.57
N HIS A 21 -22.77 0.75 -2.86
CA HIS A 21 -21.45 1.20 -3.30
C HIS A 21 -20.37 0.96 -2.24
N ALA A 22 -20.64 1.31 -0.98
CA ALA A 22 -19.72 1.08 0.14
C ALA A 22 -19.40 -0.41 0.33
N LYS A 23 -20.38 -1.30 0.19
CA LYS A 23 -20.15 -2.76 0.27
C LYS A 23 -19.23 -3.26 -0.85
N ALA A 24 -19.43 -2.78 -2.08
CA ALA A 24 -18.58 -3.14 -3.21
C ALA A 24 -17.14 -2.65 -3.00
N HIS A 25 -16.98 -1.44 -2.46
CA HIS A 25 -15.67 -0.87 -2.16
C HIS A 25 -14.95 -1.62 -1.04
N MET A 26 -15.64 -1.88 0.09
CA MET A 26 -15.08 -2.67 1.19
C MET A 26 -14.65 -4.06 0.74
N ARG A 27 -15.39 -4.69 -0.17
CA ARG A 27 -15.00 -6.01 -0.71
C ARG A 27 -13.68 -5.96 -1.47
N LYS A 28 -13.44 -4.94 -2.29
CA LYS A 28 -12.15 -4.75 -3.00
C LYS A 28 -11.01 -4.55 -2.01
N GLN A 29 -11.20 -3.72 -0.98
CA GLN A 29 -10.21 -3.49 0.05
C GLN A 29 -9.86 -4.77 0.82
N VAL A 30 -10.87 -5.56 1.21
CA VAL A 30 -10.67 -6.84 1.90
C VAL A 30 -9.95 -7.85 1.02
N VAL A 31 -10.23 -7.89 -0.29
CA VAL A 31 -9.51 -8.77 -1.24
C VAL A 31 -8.04 -8.37 -1.35
N ASN A 32 -7.73 -7.09 -1.52
CA ASN A 32 -6.34 -6.62 -1.53
C ASN A 32 -5.62 -6.95 -0.22
N PHE A 33 -6.28 -6.73 0.91
CA PHE A 33 -5.73 -7.07 2.23
C PHE A 33 -5.44 -8.57 2.37
N ALA A 34 -6.35 -9.43 1.90
CA ALA A 34 -6.16 -10.88 1.92
C ALA A 34 -4.96 -11.32 1.04
N ILE A 35 -4.78 -10.72 -0.14
CA ILE A 35 -3.65 -11.01 -1.03
C ILE A 35 -2.31 -10.66 -0.37
N MET A 36 -2.23 -9.51 0.31
CA MET A 36 -1.01 -9.09 1.00
C MET A 36 -0.61 -10.07 2.11
N ILE A 37 -1.57 -10.45 2.96
CA ILE A 37 -1.37 -11.45 4.01
C ILE A 37 -0.97 -12.80 3.44
N PHE A 38 -1.60 -13.22 2.34
CA PHE A 38 -1.28 -14.48 1.68
C PHE A 38 0.19 -14.50 1.19
N LEU A 39 0.64 -13.44 0.53
CA LEU A 39 2.01 -13.34 0.03
C LEU A 39 3.04 -13.24 1.17
N THR A 40 2.72 -12.62 2.31
CA THR A 40 3.63 -12.58 3.47
C THR A 40 3.73 -13.94 4.15
N PHE A 41 2.63 -14.71 4.23
CA PHE A 41 2.70 -16.09 4.72
C PHE A 41 3.60 -16.97 3.87
N ILE A 42 3.58 -16.82 2.54
CA ILE A 42 4.50 -17.54 1.64
C ILE A 42 5.95 -17.17 1.95
N ALA A 43 6.24 -15.88 2.15
CA ALA A 43 7.58 -15.44 2.50
C ALA A 43 8.05 -16.07 3.83
N PHE A 44 7.21 -16.08 4.87
CA PHE A 44 7.53 -16.72 6.15
C PHE A 44 7.67 -18.24 6.06
N ALA A 45 6.81 -18.91 5.29
CA ALA A 45 6.94 -20.35 5.03
C ALA A 45 8.26 -20.68 4.33
N ALA A 46 8.72 -19.82 3.41
CA ALA A 46 10.00 -19.98 2.74
C ALA A 46 11.19 -19.85 3.71
N VAL A 47 11.08 -19.02 4.76
CA VAL A 47 12.11 -18.90 5.81
C VAL A 47 12.13 -20.13 6.72
N LEU A 48 10.95 -20.64 7.09
CA LEU A 48 10.80 -21.80 7.97
C LEU A 48 11.31 -23.10 7.36
N ALA A 49 11.42 -23.17 6.03
CA ALA A 49 11.95 -24.32 5.31
C ALA A 49 13.49 -24.50 5.46
N ASP A 50 14.15 -23.66 6.26
CA ASP A 50 15.57 -23.77 6.67
C ASP A 50 16.56 -23.91 5.51
N PHE A 51 16.29 -23.23 4.39
CA PHE A 51 17.28 -23.10 3.32
C PHE A 51 18.48 -22.26 3.79
N ALA A 52 19.62 -22.41 3.09
CA ALA A 52 20.84 -21.67 3.42
C ALA A 52 20.56 -20.14 3.49
N PRO A 53 20.98 -19.44 4.56
CA PRO A 53 20.71 -18.01 4.76
C PRO A 53 21.18 -17.14 3.59
N THR A 54 22.28 -17.51 2.95
CA THR A 54 22.84 -16.84 1.75
C THR A 54 21.86 -16.82 0.56
N PHE A 55 20.98 -17.81 0.46
CA PHE A 55 19.97 -17.90 -0.60
C PHE A 55 18.63 -17.29 -0.18
N ILE A 56 18.25 -17.48 1.08
CA ILE A 56 16.99 -16.95 1.63
C ILE A 56 16.97 -15.43 1.68
N ILE A 57 18.03 -14.80 2.20
CA ILE A 57 18.07 -13.35 2.43
C ILE A 57 17.76 -12.54 1.16
N PRO A 58 18.41 -12.76 0.00
CA PRO A 58 18.10 -12.00 -1.21
C PRO A 58 16.68 -12.27 -1.74
N ILE A 59 16.15 -13.50 -1.57
CA ILE A 59 14.79 -13.86 -1.98
C ILE A 59 13.74 -13.13 -1.14
N ILE A 60 13.93 -13.10 0.19
CA ILE A 60 13.04 -12.35 1.09
C ILE A 60 13.11 -10.85 0.77
N LEU A 61 14.30 -10.29 0.52
CA LEU A 61 14.43 -8.87 0.18
C LEU A 61 13.71 -8.53 -1.13
N LEU A 62 13.78 -9.41 -2.13
CA LEU A 62 13.02 -9.26 -3.37
C LEU A 62 11.51 -9.31 -3.10
N LEU A 63 11.05 -10.31 -2.34
CA LEU A 63 9.64 -10.42 -1.93
C LEU A 63 9.20 -9.20 -1.12
N ALA A 64 10.03 -8.68 -0.23
CA ALA A 64 9.76 -7.46 0.55
C ALA A 64 9.65 -6.22 -0.36
N GLY A 65 10.48 -6.10 -1.39
CA GLY A 65 10.34 -5.07 -2.41
C GLY A 65 8.99 -5.17 -3.16
N VAL A 66 8.61 -6.38 -3.58
CA VAL A 66 7.29 -6.64 -4.18
C VAL A 66 6.17 -6.27 -3.21
N GLN A 67 6.31 -6.59 -1.93
CA GLN A 67 5.36 -6.17 -0.90
C GLN A 67 5.24 -4.65 -0.85
N VAL A 68 6.34 -3.88 -0.81
CA VAL A 68 6.27 -2.42 -0.80
C VAL A 68 5.54 -1.87 -2.03
N VAL A 69 5.79 -2.42 -3.23
CA VAL A 69 5.10 -1.99 -4.45
C VAL A 69 3.61 -2.32 -4.41
N LEU A 70 3.25 -3.55 -4.00
CA LEU A 70 1.85 -3.97 -3.90
C LEU A 70 1.11 -3.20 -2.80
N GLN A 71 1.77 -2.87 -1.70
CA GLN A 71 1.23 -2.04 -0.63
C GLN A 71 0.97 -0.62 -1.15
N LEU A 72 1.93 -0.03 -1.86
CA LEU A 72 1.73 1.27 -2.51
C LEU A 72 0.58 1.21 -3.51
N TYR A 73 0.51 0.20 -4.40
CA TYR A 73 -0.60 0.05 -5.34
C TYR A 73 -1.94 -0.14 -4.64
N ALA A 74 -2.02 -0.99 -3.61
CA ALA A 74 -3.23 -1.26 -2.87
C ALA A 74 -3.74 -0.03 -2.09
N PHE A 75 -2.85 0.77 -1.50
CA PHE A 75 -3.22 2.03 -0.85
C PHE A 75 -3.59 3.13 -1.84
N MET A 76 -3.03 3.07 -3.05
CA MET A 76 -3.20 4.10 -4.08
C MET A 76 -4.41 3.86 -4.99
N HIS A 77 -4.99 2.65 -4.99
CA HIS A 77 -6.16 2.28 -5.80
C HIS A 77 -7.48 2.16 -5.00
N LEU A 78 -7.55 2.71 -3.78
CA LEU A 78 -8.81 2.79 -3.06
C LEU A 78 -9.66 3.93 -3.63
N GLU A 79 -10.45 3.52 -4.63
CA GLU A 79 -11.65 4.19 -5.13
C GLU A 79 -11.40 5.46 -5.96
N ASP A 80 -11.36 5.29 -7.28
CA ASP A 80 -12.05 6.13 -8.26
C ASP A 80 -12.51 7.53 -7.81
N ARG A 81 -11.65 8.43 -7.32
CA ARG A 81 -12.02 9.82 -7.09
C ARG A 81 -10.85 10.76 -7.38
N THR A 82 -11.04 11.42 -8.52
CA THR A 82 -10.66 12.81 -8.80
C THR A 82 -9.17 13.09 -8.95
N THR A 83 -8.86 13.55 -10.16
CA THR A 83 -7.71 14.31 -10.69
C THR A 83 -6.87 15.17 -9.71
N HIS A 84 -7.31 15.39 -8.46
CA HIS A 84 -6.65 16.18 -7.42
C HIS A 84 -5.59 15.42 -6.59
N MET A 85 -5.64 14.09 -6.49
CA MET A 85 -4.73 13.33 -5.60
C MET A 85 -3.46 12.79 -6.29
N VAL A 86 -3.27 13.08 -7.58
CA VAL A 86 -2.05 12.72 -8.35
C VAL A 86 -0.79 13.30 -7.66
N GLY A 87 -0.87 14.52 -7.12
CA GLY A 87 0.27 15.16 -6.47
C GLY A 87 0.74 14.47 -5.18
N VAL A 88 -0.17 13.84 -4.43
CA VAL A 88 0.20 13.12 -3.20
C VAL A 88 0.89 11.80 -3.54
N ILE A 89 0.37 11.10 -4.55
CA ILE A 89 0.94 9.86 -5.07
C ILE A 89 2.36 10.11 -5.58
N GLU A 90 2.52 11.14 -6.41
CA GLU A 90 3.80 11.54 -6.96
C GLU A 90 4.79 11.91 -5.85
N PHE A 91 4.34 12.63 -4.80
CA PHE A 91 5.17 12.91 -3.62
C PHE A 91 5.62 11.65 -2.87
N PHE A 92 4.74 10.65 -2.68
CA PHE A 92 5.12 9.39 -2.03
C PHE A 92 6.10 8.58 -2.88
N ILE A 93 5.93 8.54 -4.21
CA ILE A 93 6.86 7.85 -5.11
C ILE A 93 8.22 8.57 -5.12
N TRP A 94 8.24 9.90 -5.23
CA TRP A 94 9.49 10.68 -5.19
C TRP A 94 10.20 10.61 -3.85
N SER A 95 9.47 10.62 -2.72
CA SER A 95 10.07 10.45 -1.40
C SER A 95 10.63 9.04 -1.20
N ALA A 96 9.92 8.00 -1.65
CA ALA A 96 10.43 6.64 -1.64
C ALA A 96 11.68 6.50 -2.51
N ALA A 97 11.69 7.08 -3.71
CA ALA A 97 12.85 7.10 -4.59
C ALA A 97 14.04 7.85 -3.96
N PHE A 98 13.80 8.99 -3.32
CA PHE A 98 14.82 9.78 -2.63
C PHE A 98 15.44 9.01 -1.45
N ILE A 99 14.61 8.36 -0.63
CA ILE A 99 15.07 7.52 0.49
C ILE A 99 15.86 6.33 -0.04
N ALA A 100 15.33 5.60 -1.04
CA ALA A 100 16.01 4.45 -1.62
C ALA A 100 17.37 4.83 -2.23
N PHE A 101 17.43 5.96 -2.95
CA PHE A 101 18.67 6.50 -3.51
C PHE A 101 19.68 6.88 -2.42
N THR A 102 19.23 7.55 -1.36
CA THR A 102 20.08 7.94 -0.23
C THR A 102 20.62 6.73 0.52
N PHE A 103 19.78 5.72 0.76
CA PHE A 103 20.20 4.45 1.36
C PHE A 103 21.22 3.72 0.47
N PHE A 104 20.95 3.61 -0.83
CA PHE A 104 21.88 2.98 -1.76
C PHE A 104 23.24 3.68 -1.75
N LEU A 105 23.27 5.01 -1.84
CA LEU A 105 24.51 5.78 -1.73
C LEU A 105 25.21 5.60 -0.40
N ALA A 106 24.49 5.65 0.73
CA ALA A 106 25.07 5.47 2.05
C ALA A 106 25.72 4.09 2.19
N PHE A 107 25.03 3.02 1.76
CA PHE A 107 25.57 1.67 1.83
C PHE A 107 26.76 1.49 0.87
N THR A 108 26.74 2.05 -0.34
CA THR A 108 27.87 1.94 -1.27
C THR A 108 29.06 2.82 -0.87
N THR A 109 28.86 3.98 -0.26
CA THR A 109 29.96 4.91 0.08
C THR A 109 30.51 4.74 1.48
N ILE A 110 29.66 4.44 2.47
CA ILE A 110 30.08 4.32 3.88
C ILE A 110 30.54 2.90 4.21
N ILE A 111 29.84 1.86 3.75
CA ILE A 111 30.22 0.47 4.07
C ILE A 111 31.37 -0.02 3.17
N TRP A 112 31.50 0.50 1.96
CA TRP A 112 32.54 0.05 1.03
C TRP A 112 33.85 0.82 1.17
N TRP A 113 33.85 1.95 1.88
CA TRP A 113 35.04 2.78 2.15
C TRP A 113 35.39 2.87 3.65
N GLY A 114 34.65 2.20 4.53
CA GLY A 114 34.88 2.12 5.97
C GLY A 114 35.13 0.69 6.43
#